data_AF-A0A975J7P5-F1
#
_entry.id   AF-A0A975J7P5-F1
#
_cell.length_a   1.000
_cell.length_b   1.000
_cell.length_c   1.000
_cell.angle_alpha   90.00
_cell.angle_beta   90.00
_cell.angle_gamma   90.00
#
_symmetry.space_group_name_H-M   'P 1'
#
loop_
_entity.id
_entity.type
_entity.pdbx_description
1 polymer ?
#
loop_
_entity_poly.entity_id
_entity_poly.type
_entity_poly.pdbx_seq_one_letter_code
_entity_poly.pdbx_strand_id
1 'polypeptide(L)'
;MANNKMEYSRLYNLNLIKNNKGYTFIELLLVLALLGIFMLIINSLNILGLKTFNFASYQGNLQQNLRLATNFITKETRFASDVQILNLSLPALITEMEKTDNEYHYIYLENNVLKYRYKDKSNYVADEIKELYFNKSTKNILKFDMLGENSAPNYKLGTEVVILNMPRNKEILNSDGVAIRYKKVIPDFPIDEDPSKWDQCVIFTNTIKLTNGSASVIGENASIIINGENNNTVSLGGNTNISVKELYIKGNLVMEGSASIGSTAMGGTTYIDGNITLDGNPIVYDQLYYTKNLNTQHWIDIPAIKTDEIKFPDVSMPKFKDKEWYIEKGYSNNTTHQNGMRYYGSTYLFPTWNSYSDVVIVSSGDIILSGNVSVSGILFAPNGKVITGGSANFSGIIIAEEVVLGSSAPIIFKSFNTEDLPF
;
A
#
# COMPACT_ATOMS: atom_id res chain seq x y z
N MET A 1 28.11 -51.85 91.29
CA MET A 1 27.79 -50.85 90.24
C MET A 1 27.79 -51.55 88.89
N ALA A 2 26.84 -51.22 88.01
CA ALA A 2 26.58 -51.84 86.69
C ALA A 2 25.66 -53.09 86.67
N ASN A 3 24.44 -52.97 87.19
CA ASN A 3 23.37 -53.96 86.92
C ASN A 3 21.99 -53.32 86.69
N ASN A 4 21.93 -52.08 86.19
CA ASN A 4 20.68 -51.33 86.03
C ASN A 4 20.51 -50.69 84.64
N LYS A 5 21.10 -51.27 83.59
CA LYS A 5 21.01 -50.74 82.22
C LYS A 5 20.49 -51.72 81.16
N MET A 6 20.00 -52.89 81.56
CA MET A 6 19.49 -53.93 80.65
C MET A 6 18.01 -54.31 80.87
N GLU A 7 17.21 -53.46 81.53
CA GLU A 7 15.75 -53.68 81.65
C GLU A 7 14.86 -52.61 81.00
N TYR A 8 15.40 -51.41 80.72
CA TYR A 8 14.61 -50.35 80.05
C TYR A 8 14.47 -50.55 78.53
N SER A 9 15.30 -51.39 77.91
CA SER A 9 15.27 -51.66 76.46
C SER A 9 14.29 -52.77 76.06
N ARG A 10 13.68 -53.48 77.02
CA ARG A 10 12.68 -54.53 76.75
C ARG A 10 11.23 -54.08 76.95
N LEU A 11 10.99 -52.96 77.64
CA LEU A 11 9.64 -52.41 77.84
C LEU A 11 9.20 -51.40 76.76
N TYR A 12 10.11 -50.91 75.91
CA TYR A 12 9.75 -49.99 74.83
C TYR A 12 9.25 -50.67 73.54
N ASN A 13 9.30 -52.01 73.47
CA ASN A 13 8.99 -52.75 72.25
C ASN A 13 7.74 -53.65 72.33
N LEU A 14 6.99 -53.60 73.44
CA LEU A 14 5.79 -54.44 73.65
C LEU A 14 4.46 -53.66 73.68
N ASN A 15 4.48 -52.33 73.68
CA ASN A 15 3.28 -51.49 73.47
C ASN A 15 3.14 -50.94 72.03
N LEU A 16 3.97 -51.43 71.11
CA LEU A 16 3.74 -51.28 69.66
C LEU A 16 2.83 -52.38 69.11
N ILE A 17 2.24 -53.22 69.99
CA ILE A 17 1.19 -54.17 69.61
C ILE A 17 -0.11 -53.40 69.38
N LYS A 18 -0.38 -53.17 68.10
CA LYS A 18 -1.72 -53.19 67.51
C LYS A 18 -2.72 -52.25 68.18
N ASN A 19 -2.68 -50.98 67.79
CA ASN A 19 -3.92 -50.20 67.67
C ASN A 19 -4.73 -50.79 66.50
N ASN A 20 -5.31 -51.98 66.68
CA ASN A 20 -6.22 -52.65 65.76
C ASN A 20 -7.61 -51.98 65.81
N LYS A 21 -7.66 -50.65 65.71
CA LYS A 21 -8.90 -49.99 65.29
C LYS A 21 -9.01 -50.22 63.80
N GLY A 22 -9.51 -51.40 63.43
CA GLY A 22 -9.96 -51.65 62.07
C GLY A 22 -11.03 -50.61 61.74
N TYR A 23 -10.96 -50.05 60.53
CA TYR A 23 -12.02 -49.19 60.05
C TYR A 23 -13.34 -49.95 60.11
N THR A 24 -14.34 -49.31 60.68
CA THR A 24 -15.69 -49.86 60.64
C THR A 24 -16.16 -49.90 59.19
N PHE A 25 -16.96 -50.91 58.83
CA PHE A 25 -17.48 -51.05 57.48
C PHE A 25 -18.23 -49.78 57.02
N ILE A 26 -18.85 -49.06 57.95
CA ILE A 26 -19.54 -47.80 57.68
C ILE A 26 -18.57 -46.66 57.34
N GLU A 27 -17.40 -46.57 57.99
CA GLU A 27 -16.38 -45.57 57.64
C GLU A 27 -15.82 -45.80 56.23
N LEU A 28 -15.60 -47.06 55.84
CA LEU A 28 -15.17 -47.40 54.48
C LEU A 28 -16.23 -47.01 53.44
N LEU A 29 -17.51 -47.30 53.72
CA LEU A 29 -18.61 -46.90 52.85
C LEU A 29 -18.72 -45.39 52.70
N LEU A 30 -18.53 -44.63 53.78
CA LEU A 30 -18.55 -43.17 53.75
C LEU A 30 -17.39 -42.61 52.93
N VAL A 31 -16.18 -43.15 53.08
CA VAL A 31 -15.01 -42.73 52.29
C VAL A 31 -15.23 -43.03 50.80
N LEU A 32 -15.75 -44.21 50.46
CA LEU A 32 -16.06 -44.57 49.08
C LEU A 32 -17.15 -43.68 48.47
N ALA A 33 -18.20 -43.36 49.24
CA ALA A 33 -19.25 -42.45 48.81
C ALA A 33 -18.72 -41.03 48.54
N LEU A 34 -17.89 -40.49 49.45
CA LEU A 34 -17.27 -39.18 49.29
C LEU A 34 -16.30 -39.14 48.10
N LEU A 35 -15.51 -40.20 47.91
CA LEU A 35 -14.60 -40.32 46.77
C LEU A 35 -15.38 -40.39 45.44
N GLY A 36 -16.51 -41.10 45.42
CA GLY A 36 -17.42 -41.11 44.26
C GLY A 36 -17.94 -39.73 43.90
N ILE A 37 -18.40 -38.96 44.89
CA ILE A 37 -18.86 -37.56 44.68
C ILE A 37 -17.71 -36.70 44.15
N PHE A 38 -16.52 -36.83 44.72
CA PHE A 38 -15.35 -36.06 44.32
C PHE A 38 -14.93 -36.36 42.87
N MET A 39 -14.95 -37.64 42.48
CA MET A 39 -14.68 -38.07 41.11
C MET A 39 -15.70 -37.50 40.10
N LEU A 40 -16.98 -37.43 40.48
CA LEU A 40 -18.01 -36.80 39.64
C LEU A 40 -17.74 -35.30 39.41
N ILE A 41 -17.32 -34.58 40.46
CA ILE A 41 -16.99 -33.15 40.37
C ILE A 41 -15.77 -32.94 39.47
N ILE A 42 -14.70 -33.71 39.67
CA ILE A 42 -13.49 -33.62 38.83
C ILE A 42 -13.83 -33.90 37.37
N ASN A 43 -14.60 -34.96 37.10
CA ASN A 43 -14.96 -35.30 35.73
C ASN A 43 -15.82 -34.21 35.08
N SER A 44 -16.77 -33.62 35.83
CA SER A 44 -17.58 -32.50 35.36
C SER A 44 -16.73 -31.30 34.97
N LEU A 45 -15.76 -30.91 35.82
CA LEU A 45 -14.83 -29.81 35.55
C LEU A 45 -13.93 -30.10 34.34
N ASN A 46 -13.43 -31.34 34.20
CA ASN A 46 -12.63 -31.73 33.04
C ASN A 46 -13.44 -31.67 31.74
N ILE A 47 -14.67 -32.18 31.74
CA ILE A 47 -15.55 -32.13 30.57
C ILE A 47 -15.86 -30.66 30.21
N LEU A 48 -16.13 -29.81 31.20
CA LEU A 48 -16.36 -28.39 30.99
C LEU A 48 -15.11 -27.69 30.43
N GLY A 49 -13.94 -28.00 30.96
CA GLY A 49 -12.66 -27.45 30.50
C GLY A 49 -12.37 -27.82 29.05
N LEU A 50 -12.50 -29.09 28.68
CA LEU A 50 -12.31 -29.57 27.31
C LEU A 50 -13.33 -28.95 26.34
N LYS A 51 -14.60 -28.87 26.73
CA LYS A 51 -15.64 -28.23 25.90
C LYS A 51 -15.36 -26.74 25.68
N THR A 52 -15.01 -26.02 26.75
CA THR A 52 -14.68 -24.59 26.68
C THR A 52 -13.45 -24.34 25.82
N PHE A 53 -12.39 -25.13 26.00
CA PHE A 53 -11.17 -25.01 25.21
C PHE A 53 -11.43 -25.27 23.72
N ASN A 54 -12.13 -26.36 23.40
CA ASN A 54 -12.46 -26.68 22.01
C ASN A 54 -13.32 -25.58 21.38
N PHE A 55 -14.37 -25.12 22.09
CA PHE A 55 -15.22 -24.03 21.62
C PHE A 55 -14.41 -22.74 21.35
N ALA A 56 -13.55 -22.34 22.28
CA ALA A 56 -12.71 -21.15 22.14
C ALA A 56 -11.71 -21.31 20.99
N SER A 57 -11.09 -22.48 20.85
CA SER A 57 -10.16 -22.77 19.76
C SER A 57 -10.85 -22.72 18.39
N TYR A 58 -12.03 -23.33 18.26
CA TYR A 58 -12.79 -23.30 17.01
C TYR A 58 -13.23 -21.89 16.66
N GLN A 59 -13.76 -21.14 17.63
CA GLN A 59 -14.15 -19.75 17.41
C GLN A 59 -12.94 -18.88 17.03
N GLY A 60 -11.77 -19.09 17.65
CA GLY A 60 -10.54 -18.39 17.34
C GLY A 60 -10.05 -18.66 15.90
N ASN A 61 -10.02 -19.92 15.49
CA ASN A 61 -9.62 -20.33 14.14
C ASN A 61 -10.58 -19.74 13.09
N LEU A 62 -11.89 -19.82 13.33
CA LEU A 62 -12.91 -19.27 12.44
C LEU A 62 -12.74 -17.76 12.22
N GLN A 63 -12.49 -17.01 13.31
CA GLN A 63 -12.22 -15.58 13.22
C GLN A 63 -10.94 -15.27 12.46
N GLN A 64 -9.88 -16.05 12.67
CA GLN A 64 -8.62 -15.88 11.96
C GLN A 64 -8.81 -16.13 10.46
N ASN A 65 -9.52 -17.19 10.07
CA ASN A 65 -9.79 -17.53 8.69
C ASN A 65 -10.62 -16.45 7.97
N LEU A 66 -11.70 -15.95 8.60
CA LEU A 66 -12.47 -14.85 8.01
C LEU A 66 -11.63 -13.57 7.87
N ARG A 67 -10.74 -13.27 8.83
CA ARG A 67 -9.83 -12.12 8.72
C ARG A 67 -8.81 -12.28 7.59
N LEU A 68 -8.25 -13.47 7.41
CA LEU A 68 -7.34 -13.77 6.30
C LEU A 68 -8.05 -13.57 4.96
N ALA A 69 -9.27 -14.09 4.82
CA ALA A 69 -10.12 -13.88 3.66
C ALA A 69 -10.40 -12.38 3.42
N THR A 70 -10.81 -11.64 4.44
CA THR A 70 -11.09 -10.20 4.33
C THR A 70 -9.86 -9.41 3.89
N ASN A 71 -8.71 -9.66 4.50
CA ASN A 71 -7.46 -8.98 4.17
C ASN A 71 -7.05 -9.29 2.73
N PHE A 72 -7.19 -10.55 2.31
CA PHE A 72 -6.89 -10.96 0.94
C PHE A 72 -7.79 -10.25 -0.07
N ILE A 73 -9.11 -10.35 0.07
CA ILE A 73 -10.07 -9.70 -0.85
C ILE A 73 -9.81 -8.19 -0.91
N THR A 74 -9.57 -7.56 0.24
CA THR A 74 -9.28 -6.12 0.32
C THR A 74 -8.00 -5.76 -0.43
N LYS A 75 -6.89 -6.46 -0.16
CA LYS A 75 -5.60 -6.21 -0.82
C LYS A 75 -5.70 -6.40 -2.33
N GLU A 76 -6.40 -7.43 -2.76
CA GLU A 76 -6.54 -7.79 -4.16
C GLU A 76 -7.43 -6.82 -4.95
N THR A 77 -8.51 -6.32 -4.34
CA THR A 77 -9.51 -5.49 -5.03
C THR A 77 -9.22 -3.99 -4.90
N ARG A 78 -8.55 -3.53 -3.84
CA ARG A 78 -8.31 -2.10 -3.57
C ARG A 78 -7.67 -1.35 -4.73
N PHE A 79 -6.76 -1.99 -5.47
CA PHE A 79 -6.07 -1.41 -6.63
C PHE A 79 -6.53 -2.00 -7.97
N ALA A 80 -7.70 -2.66 -7.98
CA ALA A 80 -8.29 -3.12 -9.22
C ALA A 80 -8.72 -1.94 -10.09
N SER A 81 -8.58 -2.10 -11.39
CA SER A 81 -8.98 -1.11 -12.41
C SER A 81 -10.39 -1.36 -12.96
N ASP A 82 -10.83 -2.60 -12.84
CA ASP A 82 -12.10 -3.11 -13.32
C ASP A 82 -12.54 -4.16 -12.33
N VAL A 83 -13.79 -4.09 -11.88
CA VAL A 83 -14.38 -5.02 -10.91
C VAL A 83 -15.79 -5.32 -11.36
N GLN A 84 -16.10 -6.60 -11.48
CA GLN A 84 -17.43 -7.07 -11.78
C GLN A 84 -17.85 -8.13 -10.78
N ILE A 85 -19.06 -7.94 -10.25
CA ILE A 85 -19.71 -8.90 -9.37
C ILE A 85 -20.41 -9.95 -10.23
N LEU A 86 -20.19 -11.22 -9.90
CA LEU A 86 -20.70 -12.37 -10.65
C LEU A 86 -21.72 -13.11 -9.78
N ASN A 87 -22.97 -13.10 -10.25
CA ASN A 87 -24.05 -13.90 -9.69
C ASN A 87 -24.25 -15.17 -10.54
N LEU A 88 -23.28 -16.07 -10.46
CA LEU A 88 -23.26 -17.32 -11.22
C LEU A 88 -23.13 -18.51 -10.27
N SER A 89 -23.74 -19.63 -10.64
CA SER A 89 -23.46 -20.90 -9.99
C SER A 89 -22.02 -21.33 -10.26
N LEU A 90 -21.42 -22.12 -9.36
CA LEU A 90 -20.03 -22.57 -9.49
C LEU A 90 -19.72 -23.22 -10.87
N PRO A 91 -20.57 -24.09 -11.44
CA PRO A 91 -20.32 -24.63 -12.79
C PRO A 91 -20.32 -23.57 -13.90
N ALA A 92 -21.23 -22.59 -13.82
CA ALA A 92 -21.30 -21.50 -14.78
C ALA A 92 -20.09 -20.55 -14.64
N LEU A 93 -19.65 -20.30 -13.40
CA LEU A 93 -18.45 -19.53 -13.09
C LEU A 93 -17.19 -20.20 -13.66
N ILE A 94 -17.05 -21.52 -13.49
CA ILE A 94 -15.92 -22.29 -14.07
C ILE A 94 -15.91 -22.16 -15.58
N THR A 95 -17.07 -22.29 -16.22
CA THR A 95 -17.20 -22.11 -17.67
C THR A 95 -16.83 -20.69 -18.12
N GLU A 96 -17.19 -19.66 -17.33
CA GLU A 96 -16.80 -18.28 -17.60
C GLU A 96 -15.29 -18.08 -17.47
N MET A 97 -14.67 -18.64 -16.42
CA MET A 97 -13.24 -18.60 -16.18
C MET A 97 -12.43 -19.28 -17.30
N GLU A 98 -12.98 -20.27 -17.98
CA GLU A 98 -12.35 -20.96 -19.12
C GLU A 98 -12.50 -20.21 -20.45
N LYS A 99 -13.55 -19.37 -20.58
CA LYS A 99 -13.84 -18.60 -21.80
C LYS A 99 -13.16 -17.24 -21.84
N THR A 100 -12.77 -16.72 -20.68
CA THR A 100 -12.28 -15.35 -20.53
C THR A 100 -10.76 -15.27 -20.66
N ASP A 101 -10.31 -14.12 -21.16
CA ASP A 101 -8.90 -13.81 -21.40
C ASP A 101 -8.06 -13.93 -20.12
N ASN A 102 -6.77 -14.24 -20.27
CA ASN A 102 -5.77 -14.50 -19.23
C ASN A 102 -5.44 -13.28 -18.32
N GLU A 103 -6.27 -12.25 -18.36
CA GLU A 103 -6.11 -10.96 -17.68
C GLU A 103 -6.96 -10.82 -16.41
N TYR A 104 -8.04 -11.61 -16.28
CA TYR A 104 -8.94 -11.50 -15.14
C TYR A 104 -8.50 -12.38 -13.97
N HIS A 105 -8.59 -11.79 -12.78
CA HIS A 105 -8.48 -12.47 -11.51
C HIS A 105 -9.88 -12.77 -10.99
N TYR A 106 -10.03 -13.92 -10.34
CA TYR A 106 -11.31 -14.39 -9.81
C TYR A 106 -11.18 -14.68 -8.32
N ILE A 107 -12.19 -14.26 -7.55
CA ILE A 107 -12.38 -14.64 -6.15
C ILE A 107 -13.78 -15.23 -6.01
N TYR A 108 -13.85 -16.43 -5.47
CA TYR A 108 -15.10 -17.17 -5.33
C TYR A 108 -15.01 -18.19 -4.20
N LEU A 109 -16.17 -18.70 -3.80
CA LEU A 109 -16.29 -19.76 -2.81
C LEU A 109 -16.53 -21.11 -3.48
N GLU A 110 -15.77 -22.13 -3.09
CA GLU A 110 -15.97 -23.51 -3.51
C GLU A 110 -15.80 -24.44 -2.30
N ASN A 111 -16.83 -25.24 -1.98
CA ASN A 111 -16.79 -26.21 -0.88
C ASN A 111 -16.32 -25.61 0.46
N ASN A 112 -16.87 -24.45 0.83
CA ASN A 112 -16.51 -23.66 2.01
C ASN A 112 -15.06 -23.11 2.05
N VAL A 113 -14.39 -23.11 0.92
CA VAL A 113 -13.04 -22.59 0.75
C VAL A 113 -13.07 -21.37 -0.15
N LEU A 114 -12.46 -20.28 0.32
CA LEU A 114 -12.18 -19.12 -0.52
C LEU A 114 -11.06 -19.48 -1.49
N LYS A 115 -11.39 -19.42 -2.78
CA LYS A 115 -10.45 -19.63 -3.86
C LYS A 115 -10.15 -18.33 -4.58
N TYR A 116 -8.89 -18.23 -4.98
CA TYR A 116 -8.39 -17.23 -5.90
C TYR A 116 -7.92 -17.92 -7.16
N ARG A 117 -8.28 -17.40 -8.34
CA ARG A 117 -7.78 -17.90 -9.62
C ARG A 117 -7.25 -16.76 -10.47
N TYR A 118 -6.10 -17.02 -11.08
CA TYR A 118 -5.54 -16.18 -12.14
C TYR A 118 -4.88 -17.07 -13.18
N LYS A 119 -5.29 -16.94 -14.46
CA LYS A 119 -4.94 -17.86 -15.53
C LYS A 119 -5.31 -19.31 -15.14
N ASP A 120 -4.38 -20.25 -15.32
CA ASP A 120 -4.54 -21.67 -14.97
C ASP A 120 -4.20 -21.98 -13.50
N LYS A 121 -3.80 -20.99 -12.71
CA LYS A 121 -3.44 -21.19 -11.29
C LYS A 121 -4.62 -20.87 -10.39
N SER A 122 -5.04 -21.85 -9.59
CA SER A 122 -5.98 -21.65 -8.49
C SER A 122 -5.27 -21.87 -7.16
N ASN A 123 -5.39 -20.88 -6.27
CA ASN A 123 -4.82 -20.91 -4.93
C ASN A 123 -5.93 -20.99 -3.88
N TYR A 124 -5.59 -21.71 -2.81
CA TYR A 124 -6.31 -21.72 -1.55
C TYR A 124 -5.98 -20.46 -0.75
N VAL A 125 -6.99 -19.78 -0.20
CA VAL A 125 -6.80 -18.57 0.63
C VAL A 125 -7.19 -18.83 2.08
N ALA A 126 -8.42 -19.29 2.32
CA ALA A 126 -8.97 -19.55 3.64
C ALA A 126 -10.12 -20.58 3.55
N ASP A 127 -10.41 -21.27 4.64
CA ASP A 127 -11.48 -22.28 4.78
C ASP A 127 -12.52 -21.88 5.84
N GLU A 128 -13.47 -22.78 6.05
CA GLU A 128 -14.58 -22.65 7.01
C GLU A 128 -15.51 -21.46 6.70
N ILE A 129 -15.55 -21.02 5.44
CA ILE A 129 -16.43 -19.94 4.98
C ILE A 129 -17.68 -20.56 4.34
N LYS A 130 -18.80 -20.55 5.04
CA LYS A 130 -20.07 -21.09 4.56
C LYS A 130 -20.67 -20.25 3.42
N GLU A 131 -20.65 -18.94 3.59
CA GLU A 131 -21.28 -18.01 2.65
C GLU A 131 -20.38 -16.81 2.41
N LEU A 132 -20.37 -16.33 1.17
CA LEU A 132 -19.67 -15.13 0.71
C LEU A 132 -20.60 -14.39 -0.25
N TYR A 133 -20.88 -13.13 0.06
CA TYR A 133 -21.70 -12.26 -0.78
C TYR A 133 -20.97 -10.96 -1.03
N PHE A 134 -21.02 -10.51 -2.28
CA PHE A 134 -20.53 -9.22 -2.73
C PHE A 134 -21.71 -8.31 -3.05
N ASN A 135 -21.55 -7.03 -2.76
CA ASN A 135 -22.52 -6.01 -3.08
C ASN A 135 -21.82 -4.71 -3.49
N LYS A 136 -22.39 -4.00 -4.47
CA LYS A 136 -21.97 -2.67 -4.86
C LYS A 136 -22.64 -1.64 -3.94
N SER A 137 -21.86 -1.06 -3.02
CA SER A 137 -22.34 0.01 -2.14
C SER A 137 -22.46 1.34 -2.89
N THR A 138 -21.42 1.71 -3.65
CA THR A 138 -21.40 2.89 -4.51
C THR A 138 -20.67 2.60 -5.82
N LYS A 139 -20.44 3.62 -6.65
CA LYS A 139 -19.74 3.50 -7.94
C LYS A 139 -18.41 2.74 -7.84
N ASN A 140 -17.63 2.99 -6.79
CA ASN A 140 -16.28 2.43 -6.58
C ASN A 140 -16.10 1.79 -5.19
N ILE A 141 -17.18 1.52 -4.45
CA ILE A 141 -17.10 0.84 -3.14
C ILE A 141 -17.69 -0.56 -3.27
N LEU A 142 -16.82 -1.56 -3.12
CA LEU A 142 -17.18 -2.96 -3.04
C LEU A 142 -17.43 -3.34 -1.58
N LYS A 143 -18.64 -3.78 -1.27
CA LYS A 143 -18.99 -4.38 0.02
C LYS A 143 -18.94 -5.89 -0.11
N PHE A 144 -18.51 -6.58 0.93
CA PHE A 144 -18.68 -8.03 1.01
C PHE A 144 -18.90 -8.51 2.44
N ASP A 145 -19.72 -9.55 2.55
CA ASP A 145 -20.13 -10.20 3.80
C ASP A 145 -19.79 -11.69 3.73
N MET A 146 -19.25 -12.21 4.83
CA MET A 146 -18.89 -13.62 4.99
C MET A 146 -19.53 -14.21 6.23
N LEU A 147 -20.00 -15.45 6.09
CA LEU A 147 -20.46 -16.28 7.19
C LEU A 147 -19.52 -17.46 7.34
N GLY A 148 -18.78 -17.51 8.44
CA GLY A 148 -18.01 -18.66 8.85
C GLY A 148 -18.88 -19.65 9.64
N GLU A 149 -18.70 -20.95 9.38
CA GLU A 149 -19.35 -22.03 10.15
C GLU A 149 -18.38 -23.18 10.40
N ASN A 150 -18.17 -23.48 11.68
CA ASN A 150 -17.54 -24.72 12.12
C ASN A 150 -18.25 -25.24 13.37
N SER A 151 -19.11 -26.25 13.18
CA SER A 151 -19.76 -27.04 14.24
C SER A 151 -20.50 -26.26 15.35
N ALA A 152 -20.92 -25.02 15.06
CA ALA A 152 -21.44 -24.00 15.98
C ALA A 152 -20.39 -23.41 16.97
N PRO A 153 -20.31 -22.09 17.15
CA PRO A 153 -21.22 -21.04 16.67
C PRO A 153 -20.76 -20.42 15.34
N ASN A 154 -21.71 -19.83 14.61
CA ASN A 154 -21.43 -19.13 13.37
C ASN A 154 -20.80 -17.76 13.66
N TYR A 155 -19.88 -17.32 12.80
CA TYR A 155 -19.25 -16.01 12.90
C TYR A 155 -19.48 -15.22 11.61
N LYS A 156 -19.90 -13.96 11.73
CA LYS A 156 -20.18 -13.08 10.58
C LYS A 156 -19.14 -11.96 10.55
N LEU A 157 -18.63 -11.67 9.36
CA LEU A 157 -17.70 -10.57 9.12
C LEU A 157 -18.06 -9.88 7.81
N GLY A 158 -18.24 -8.56 7.84
CA GLY A 158 -18.52 -7.74 6.67
C GLY A 158 -17.58 -6.55 6.60
N THR A 159 -17.23 -6.13 5.39
CA THR A 159 -16.38 -4.95 5.16
C THR A 159 -16.71 -4.25 3.85
N GLU A 160 -16.16 -3.06 3.69
CA GLU A 160 -16.27 -2.24 2.49
C GLU A 160 -14.87 -1.80 2.04
N VAL A 161 -14.63 -1.86 0.74
CA VAL A 161 -13.35 -1.55 0.12
C VAL A 161 -13.57 -0.53 -0.99
N VAL A 162 -12.91 0.61 -0.89
CA VAL A 162 -12.84 1.59 -1.96
C VAL A 162 -11.85 1.08 -3.02
N ILE A 163 -12.31 0.97 -4.26
CA ILE A 163 -11.51 0.63 -5.43
C ILE A 163 -10.85 1.91 -5.94
N LEU A 164 -9.56 2.03 -5.67
CA LEU A 164 -8.79 3.25 -5.87
C LEU A 164 -8.36 3.45 -7.33
N ASN A 165 -8.07 2.38 -8.05
CA ASN A 165 -7.56 2.47 -9.43
C ASN A 165 -8.67 2.43 -10.51
N MET A 166 -9.93 2.70 -10.14
CA MET A 166 -11.06 2.64 -11.06
C MET A 166 -11.17 3.93 -11.91
N PRO A 167 -11.16 3.84 -13.26
CA PRO A 167 -11.31 5.01 -14.13
C PRO A 167 -12.59 5.79 -13.87
N ARG A 168 -12.55 7.12 -14.01
CA ARG A 168 -13.68 8.02 -13.69
C ARG A 168 -14.94 7.73 -14.52
N ASN A 169 -14.82 7.12 -15.69
CA ASN A 169 -15.92 6.71 -16.56
C ASN A 169 -16.40 5.27 -16.32
N LYS A 170 -15.74 4.50 -15.44
CA LYS A 170 -16.11 3.13 -15.09
C LYS A 170 -16.72 3.06 -13.69
N GLU A 171 -17.42 1.97 -13.45
CA GLU A 171 -18.00 1.63 -12.15
C GLU A 171 -17.95 0.13 -11.93
N ILE A 172 -18.12 -0.30 -10.67
CA ILE A 172 -18.32 -1.72 -10.37
C ILE A 172 -19.53 -2.21 -11.15
N LEU A 173 -19.34 -3.27 -11.94
CA LEU A 173 -20.38 -3.88 -12.74
C LEU A 173 -21.18 -4.88 -11.90
N ASN A 174 -22.50 -4.88 -12.10
CA ASN A 174 -23.50 -5.64 -11.33
C ASN A 174 -23.61 -5.21 -9.86
N SER A 175 -24.79 -5.41 -9.28
CA SER A 175 -25.13 -4.98 -7.93
C SER A 175 -24.71 -5.96 -6.84
N ASP A 176 -24.78 -7.25 -7.13
CA ASP A 176 -24.70 -8.32 -6.13
C ASP A 176 -24.32 -9.66 -6.76
N GLY A 177 -23.76 -10.56 -5.94
CA GLY A 177 -23.34 -11.89 -6.38
C GLY A 177 -22.47 -12.61 -5.36
N VAL A 178 -21.99 -13.79 -5.75
CA VAL A 178 -21.25 -14.73 -4.87
C VAL A 178 -19.77 -14.86 -5.26
N ALA A 179 -19.39 -14.24 -6.37
CA ALA A 179 -18.03 -14.18 -6.86
C ALA A 179 -17.74 -12.79 -7.42
N ILE A 180 -16.45 -12.49 -7.59
CA ILE A 180 -16.01 -11.31 -8.32
C ILE A 180 -14.95 -11.70 -9.34
N ARG A 181 -14.92 -10.96 -10.45
CA ARG A 181 -13.76 -10.87 -11.30
C ARG A 181 -13.22 -9.45 -11.33
N TYR A 182 -11.92 -9.31 -11.46
CA TYR A 182 -11.29 -8.00 -11.50
C TYR A 182 -9.99 -8.02 -12.29
N LYS A 183 -9.57 -6.85 -12.76
CA LYS A 183 -8.28 -6.64 -13.44
C LYS A 183 -7.35 -5.83 -12.56
N LYS A 184 -6.16 -6.36 -12.30
CA LYS A 184 -5.03 -5.56 -11.84
C LYS A 184 -4.37 -4.98 -13.08
N VAL A 185 -4.54 -3.67 -13.30
CA VAL A 185 -3.84 -3.00 -14.40
C VAL A 185 -2.38 -2.82 -13.98
N ILE A 186 -1.49 -3.50 -14.68
CA ILE A 186 -0.23 -2.89 -15.12
C ILE A 186 -0.66 -2.09 -16.34
N PRO A 187 -0.61 -0.74 -16.38
CA PRO A 187 -1.04 -0.03 -17.56
C PRO A 187 -0.14 -0.41 -18.71
N ASP A 188 -0.74 -1.03 -19.71
CA ASP A 188 -0.31 -0.85 -21.07
C ASP A 188 -0.68 0.59 -21.45
N PHE A 189 0.22 1.54 -21.15
CA PHE A 189 0.12 2.84 -21.77
C PHE A 189 0.47 2.71 -23.26
N PRO A 190 -0.35 3.28 -24.16
CA PRO A 190 0.05 3.44 -25.54
C PRO A 190 1.24 4.41 -25.61
N ILE A 191 2.33 3.87 -26.13
CA ILE A 191 3.53 4.51 -26.65
C ILE A 191 3.07 5.58 -27.64
N ASP A 192 3.18 6.87 -27.29
CA ASP A 192 3.17 7.95 -28.29
C ASP A 192 3.58 9.30 -27.71
N GLU A 193 4.37 10.03 -28.50
CA GLU A 193 5.00 11.34 -28.25
C GLU A 193 4.00 12.53 -28.25
N ASP A 194 2.75 12.34 -27.81
CA ASP A 194 1.73 13.40 -27.92
C ASP A 194 1.95 14.54 -26.90
N PRO A 195 2.21 15.79 -27.34
CA PRO A 195 2.31 16.97 -26.49
C PRO A 195 1.08 17.20 -25.61
N SER A 196 -0.09 16.67 -26.00
CA SER A 196 -1.35 16.79 -25.26
C SER A 196 -1.33 16.15 -23.87
N LYS A 197 -0.39 15.23 -23.59
CA LYS A 197 -0.26 14.58 -22.27
C LYS A 197 0.64 15.32 -21.27
N TRP A 198 1.36 16.36 -21.71
CA TRP A 198 2.20 17.18 -20.82
C TRP A 198 1.38 18.12 -19.93
N ASP A 199 0.13 18.39 -20.30
CA ASP A 199 -0.85 19.15 -19.51
C ASP A 199 -1.24 18.48 -18.19
N GLN A 200 -0.80 17.23 -17.99
CA GLN A 200 -0.96 16.38 -16.80
C GLN A 200 0.38 16.01 -16.16
N CYS A 201 1.53 16.48 -16.69
CA CYS A 201 2.84 16.22 -16.13
C CYS A 201 3.28 17.37 -15.23
N VAL A 202 3.50 17.10 -13.94
CA VAL A 202 3.99 18.14 -13.00
C VAL A 202 5.50 18.30 -13.05
N ILE A 203 6.22 17.19 -13.20
CA ILE A 203 7.68 17.18 -13.29
C ILE A 203 8.11 16.14 -14.33
N PHE A 204 8.92 16.59 -15.29
CA PHE A 204 9.70 15.71 -16.15
C PHE A 204 11.18 16.02 -15.99
N THR A 205 11.96 15.00 -15.65
CA THR A 205 13.40 15.18 -15.43
C THR A 205 14.18 13.90 -15.64
N ASN A 206 15.49 14.00 -15.89
CA ASN A 206 16.34 12.81 -15.91
C ASN A 206 16.79 12.45 -14.49
N THR A 207 16.98 13.44 -13.62
CA THR A 207 17.41 13.23 -12.23
C THR A 207 16.63 14.10 -11.26
N ILE A 208 16.15 13.52 -10.16
CA ILE A 208 15.55 14.29 -9.06
C ILE A 208 16.27 14.00 -7.74
N LYS A 209 16.52 15.06 -6.98
CA LYS A 209 17.06 14.97 -5.62
C LYS A 209 16.15 15.73 -4.66
N LEU A 210 15.53 15.00 -3.73
CA LEU A 210 14.80 15.58 -2.63
C LEU A 210 15.68 15.50 -1.39
N THR A 211 16.36 16.62 -1.11
CA THR A 211 17.31 16.68 0.01
C THR A 211 16.59 16.65 1.36
N ASN A 212 17.23 16.03 2.36
CA ASN A 212 16.75 15.83 3.73
C ASN A 212 15.91 17.02 4.25
N GLY A 213 14.58 16.82 4.33
CA GLY A 213 13.64 17.88 4.71
C GLY A 213 12.17 17.49 4.57
N SER A 214 11.29 18.50 4.54
CA SER A 214 9.83 18.35 4.36
C SER A 214 9.37 18.81 2.97
N ALA A 215 10.18 18.58 1.93
CA ALA A 215 9.78 18.95 0.57
C ALA A 215 8.56 18.13 0.13
N SER A 216 7.63 18.76 -0.58
CA SER A 216 6.42 18.09 -1.06
C SER A 216 6.18 18.39 -2.53
N VAL A 217 5.74 17.37 -3.26
CA VAL A 217 5.22 17.51 -4.63
C VAL A 217 3.79 17.01 -4.61
N ILE A 218 2.84 17.86 -4.99
CA ILE A 218 1.40 17.61 -4.88
C ILE A 218 0.77 17.82 -6.25
N GLY A 219 0.19 16.75 -6.79
CA GLY A 219 -0.51 16.74 -8.06
C GLY A 219 -1.35 15.48 -8.15
N GLU A 220 -2.44 15.39 -7.38
CA GLU A 220 -3.23 14.17 -7.21
C GLU A 220 -3.85 13.62 -8.51
N ASN A 221 -3.89 14.41 -9.59
CA ASN A 221 -4.30 13.99 -10.93
C ASN A 221 -3.14 14.02 -11.96
N ALA A 222 -1.94 14.34 -11.51
CA ALA A 222 -0.77 14.54 -12.35
C ALA A 222 0.16 13.33 -12.33
N SER A 223 1.11 13.34 -13.24
CA SER A 223 2.19 12.37 -13.35
C SER A 223 3.56 13.01 -13.14
N ILE A 224 4.46 12.28 -12.50
CA ILE A 224 5.90 12.61 -12.47
C ILE A 224 6.63 11.56 -13.29
N ILE A 225 7.54 12.02 -14.16
CA ILE A 225 8.36 11.15 -14.98
C ILE A 225 9.83 11.49 -14.72
N ILE A 226 10.55 10.52 -14.15
CA ILE A 226 11.99 10.60 -13.92
C ILE A 226 12.65 9.63 -14.89
N ASN A 227 13.02 10.14 -16.06
CA ASN A 227 13.55 9.38 -17.20
C ASN A 227 15.10 9.28 -17.15
N GLY A 228 15.64 8.91 -15.99
CA GLY A 228 17.09 8.76 -15.81
C GLY A 228 17.67 7.54 -16.52
N GLU A 229 18.99 7.53 -16.70
CA GLU A 229 19.69 6.32 -17.12
C GLU A 229 19.63 5.22 -16.04
N ASN A 230 19.82 3.97 -16.46
CA ASN A 230 19.92 2.80 -15.59
C ASN A 230 21.06 2.98 -14.57
N ASN A 231 20.75 3.51 -13.38
CA ASN A 231 21.54 3.67 -12.14
C ASN A 231 21.22 4.98 -11.42
N ASN A 232 20.41 5.87 -12.00
CA ASN A 232 19.93 7.03 -11.29
C ASN A 232 19.24 6.58 -9.98
N THR A 233 19.45 7.31 -8.89
CA THR A 233 18.87 6.99 -7.60
C THR A 233 18.07 8.19 -7.11
N VAL A 234 16.76 7.99 -7.04
CA VAL A 234 15.84 8.93 -6.42
C VAL A 234 15.88 8.71 -4.93
N SER A 235 16.39 9.68 -4.18
CA SER A 235 16.44 9.64 -2.72
C SER A 235 15.36 10.54 -2.14
N LEU A 236 14.48 9.95 -1.32
CA LEU A 236 13.45 10.62 -0.54
C LEU A 236 13.80 10.46 0.94
N GLY A 237 14.26 11.53 1.59
CA GLY A 237 14.61 11.51 3.01
C GLY A 237 13.65 12.33 3.87
N GLY A 238 13.74 12.19 5.19
CA GLY A 238 13.02 13.04 6.15
C GLY A 238 11.50 12.88 6.11
N ASN A 239 10.77 13.99 5.95
CA ASN A 239 9.30 14.03 5.85
C ASN A 239 8.88 14.44 4.42
N THR A 240 9.62 13.97 3.42
CA THR A 240 9.31 14.27 2.01
C THR A 240 8.03 13.58 1.57
N ASN A 241 7.25 14.23 0.71
CA ASN A 241 6.00 13.69 0.22
C ASN A 241 5.85 13.88 -1.29
N ILE A 242 5.61 12.81 -2.03
CA ILE A 242 5.22 12.87 -3.44
C ILE A 242 3.80 12.31 -3.56
N SER A 243 2.80 13.19 -3.65
CA SER A 243 1.39 12.83 -3.81
C SER A 243 0.97 13.10 -5.25
N VAL A 244 1.06 12.07 -6.10
CA VAL A 244 0.67 12.13 -7.52
C VAL A 244 -0.13 10.89 -7.90
N LYS A 245 -0.81 10.95 -9.05
CA LYS A 245 -1.57 9.80 -9.56
C LYS A 245 -0.63 8.73 -10.12
N GLU A 246 0.40 9.16 -10.84
CA GLU A 246 1.36 8.25 -11.45
C GLU A 246 2.79 8.74 -11.24
N LEU A 247 3.67 7.85 -10.80
CA LEU A 247 5.09 8.13 -10.58
C LEU A 247 5.92 7.12 -11.36
N TYR A 248 6.71 7.60 -12.31
CA TYR A 248 7.61 6.77 -13.12
C TYR A 248 9.06 7.09 -12.76
N ILE A 249 9.82 6.08 -12.34
CA ILE A 249 11.23 6.20 -12.00
C ILE A 249 12.03 5.18 -12.81
N LYS A 250 12.79 5.66 -13.79
CA LYS A 250 13.79 4.84 -14.48
C LYS A 250 15.09 4.91 -13.69
N GLY A 251 15.29 3.93 -12.82
CA GLY A 251 16.36 3.92 -11.82
C GLY A 251 15.91 3.37 -10.48
N ASN A 252 16.77 3.54 -9.47
CA ASN A 252 16.53 3.08 -8.11
C ASN A 252 15.74 4.12 -7.30
N LEU A 253 14.98 3.64 -6.33
CA LEU A 253 14.33 4.46 -5.29
C LEU A 253 14.92 4.13 -3.93
N VAL A 254 15.26 5.16 -3.17
CA VAL A 254 15.64 5.06 -1.76
C VAL A 254 14.69 5.96 -0.98
N MET A 255 13.93 5.37 -0.05
CA MET A 255 13.09 6.11 0.89
C MET A 255 13.61 5.89 2.30
N GLU A 256 13.88 6.99 3.01
CA GLU A 256 14.36 7.01 4.38
C GLU A 256 13.44 7.85 5.26
N GLY A 257 13.39 7.54 6.57
CA GLY A 257 12.62 8.32 7.54
C GLY A 257 11.12 8.11 7.37
N SER A 258 10.35 9.20 7.31
CA SER A 258 8.88 9.18 7.16
C SER A 258 8.46 9.65 5.76
N ALA A 259 9.31 9.41 4.75
CA ALA A 259 9.01 9.78 3.39
C ALA A 259 7.76 9.05 2.87
N SER A 260 6.94 9.73 2.07
CA SER A 260 5.73 9.16 1.49
C SER A 260 5.65 9.33 -0.02
N ILE A 261 5.11 8.30 -0.68
CA ILE A 261 4.75 8.35 -2.10
C ILE A 261 3.30 7.89 -2.30
N GLY A 262 2.67 8.47 -3.32
CA GLY A 262 1.33 8.11 -3.77
C GLY A 262 0.22 9.00 -3.24
N SER A 263 -0.94 8.92 -3.89
CA SER A 263 -2.10 9.75 -3.58
C SER A 263 -3.08 9.05 -2.63
N THR A 264 -3.28 9.61 -1.44
CA THR A 264 -4.33 9.15 -0.51
C THR A 264 -5.74 9.48 -0.97
N ALA A 265 -5.90 10.55 -1.77
CA ALA A 265 -7.20 11.06 -2.19
C ALA A 265 -7.79 10.26 -3.35
N MET A 266 -6.95 9.86 -4.31
CA MET A 266 -7.42 9.24 -5.56
C MET A 266 -6.91 7.83 -5.77
N GLY A 267 -5.90 7.41 -4.99
CA GLY A 267 -5.06 6.28 -5.36
C GLY A 267 -4.20 6.60 -6.57
N GLY A 268 -3.10 5.88 -6.67
CA GLY A 268 -2.17 6.01 -7.77
C GLY A 268 -1.39 4.74 -7.99
N THR A 269 -0.49 4.82 -8.96
CA THR A 269 0.44 3.74 -9.26
C THR A 269 1.85 4.27 -9.44
N THR A 270 2.81 3.60 -8.80
CA THR A 270 4.22 3.92 -8.91
C THR A 270 4.95 2.82 -9.68
N TYR A 271 5.81 3.19 -10.62
CA TYR A 271 6.57 2.33 -11.51
C TYR A 271 8.06 2.59 -11.36
N ILE A 272 8.82 1.56 -11.02
CA ILE A 272 10.26 1.68 -10.73
C ILE A 272 11.05 0.65 -11.51
N ASP A 273 11.74 1.08 -12.56
CA ASP A 273 12.69 0.21 -13.27
C ASP A 273 14.05 0.21 -12.55
N GLY A 274 14.08 -0.41 -11.38
CA GLY A 274 15.29 -0.47 -10.56
C GLY A 274 15.08 -1.13 -9.21
N ASN A 275 16.08 -0.92 -8.34
CA ASN A 275 16.03 -1.39 -6.96
C ASN A 275 15.25 -0.41 -6.10
N ILE A 276 14.59 -0.92 -5.07
CA ILE A 276 13.92 -0.14 -4.05
C ILE A 276 14.57 -0.44 -2.72
N THR A 277 14.93 0.60 -1.97
CA THR A 277 15.39 0.50 -0.59
C THR A 277 14.48 1.35 0.29
N LEU A 278 13.85 0.72 1.28
CA LEU A 278 12.98 1.36 2.25
C LEU A 278 13.57 1.22 3.65
N ASP A 279 13.90 2.34 4.27
CA ASP A 279 14.46 2.41 5.62
C ASP A 279 13.69 3.39 6.51
N GLY A 280 13.58 3.08 7.80
CA GLY A 280 12.74 3.84 8.74
C GLY A 280 11.25 3.47 8.67
N ASN A 281 10.38 4.47 8.50
CA ASN A 281 8.92 4.33 8.45
C ASN A 281 8.32 4.96 7.17
N PRO A 282 8.77 4.57 5.97
CA PRO A 282 8.23 5.12 4.74
C PRO A 282 6.78 4.68 4.52
N ILE A 283 6.00 5.52 3.82
CA ILE A 283 4.59 5.26 3.53
C ILE A 283 4.38 5.20 2.02
N VAL A 284 3.77 4.11 1.53
CA VAL A 284 3.42 3.93 0.13
C VAL A 284 1.90 3.80 0.03
N TYR A 285 1.23 4.80 -0.53
CA TYR A 285 -0.22 4.81 -0.70
C TYR A 285 -0.67 4.15 -2.02
N ASP A 286 0.21 4.10 -3.00
CA ASP A 286 -0.03 3.60 -4.35
C ASP A 286 0.24 2.09 -4.47
N GLN A 287 -0.31 1.46 -5.52
CA GLN A 287 0.23 0.18 -5.98
C GLN A 287 1.62 0.42 -6.57
N LEU A 288 2.63 -0.29 -6.08
CA LEU A 288 4.00 -0.17 -6.54
C LEU A 288 4.36 -1.34 -7.46
N TYR A 289 4.98 -1.06 -8.60
CA TYR A 289 5.55 -2.03 -9.54
C TYR A 289 7.05 -1.83 -9.67
N TYR A 290 7.84 -2.90 -9.65
CA TYR A 290 9.31 -2.81 -9.71
C TYR A 290 9.98 -3.98 -10.43
N THR A 291 11.14 -3.72 -11.06
CA THR A 291 11.85 -4.72 -11.86
C THR A 291 12.96 -5.47 -11.12
N LYS A 292 13.69 -4.83 -10.19
CA LYS A 292 14.86 -5.43 -9.55
C LYS A 292 14.59 -5.93 -8.13
N ASN A 293 15.33 -5.45 -7.14
CA ASN A 293 15.25 -5.92 -5.76
C ASN A 293 14.46 -4.93 -4.90
N LEU A 294 13.68 -5.46 -3.96
CA LEU A 294 13.01 -4.70 -2.92
C LEU A 294 13.68 -5.02 -1.58
N ASN A 295 14.42 -4.05 -1.05
CA ASN A 295 15.12 -4.13 0.23
C ASN A 295 14.33 -3.34 1.27
N THR A 296 13.69 -4.05 2.20
CA THR A 296 12.88 -3.43 3.26
C THR A 296 13.18 -4.07 4.60
N GLN A 297 12.91 -3.34 5.68
CA GLN A 297 12.86 -3.92 7.03
C GLN A 297 11.63 -4.85 7.13
N HIS A 298 11.73 -5.94 7.89
CA HIS A 298 10.72 -7.02 7.91
C HIS A 298 9.30 -6.56 8.33
N TRP A 299 9.19 -5.45 9.07
CA TRP A 299 7.90 -4.89 9.51
C TRP A 299 7.25 -3.94 8.50
N ILE A 300 7.94 -3.61 7.39
CA ILE A 300 7.39 -2.77 6.33
C ILE A 300 6.64 -3.67 5.34
N ASP A 301 5.30 -3.65 5.41
CA ASP A 301 4.42 -4.26 4.39
C ASP A 301 3.91 -3.15 3.47
N ILE A 302 4.22 -3.24 2.18
CA ILE A 302 3.76 -2.31 1.16
C ILE A 302 3.08 -3.06 0.01
N PRO A 303 2.09 -2.45 -0.66
CA PRO A 303 1.47 -3.01 -1.85
C PRO A 303 2.43 -2.95 -3.04
N ALA A 304 3.41 -3.86 -3.09
CA ALA A 304 4.42 -3.95 -4.13
C ALA A 304 4.31 -5.25 -4.95
N ILE A 305 4.43 -5.13 -6.28
CA ILE A 305 4.42 -6.25 -7.22
C ILE A 305 5.72 -6.19 -8.03
N LYS A 306 6.48 -7.29 -8.00
CA LYS A 306 7.64 -7.45 -8.87
C LYS A 306 7.21 -7.83 -10.28
N THR A 307 7.78 -7.21 -11.29
CA THR A 307 7.51 -7.47 -12.72
C THR A 307 8.81 -7.63 -13.48
N ASP A 308 8.80 -8.38 -14.59
CA ASP A 308 10.01 -8.55 -15.41
C ASP A 308 10.35 -7.29 -16.22
N GLU A 309 9.31 -6.55 -16.63
CA GLU A 309 9.41 -5.34 -17.43
C GLU A 309 8.34 -4.34 -16.98
N ILE A 310 8.67 -3.05 -17.12
CA ILE A 310 7.74 -1.94 -16.93
C ILE A 310 7.77 -1.10 -18.19
N LYS A 311 6.59 -0.82 -18.75
CA LYS A 311 6.46 0.10 -19.89
C LYS A 311 6.45 1.53 -19.36
N PHE A 312 7.48 2.29 -19.71
CA PHE A 312 7.55 3.72 -19.41
C PHE A 312 6.83 4.53 -20.47
N PRO A 313 6.29 5.71 -20.12
CA PRO A 313 5.85 6.69 -21.10
C PRO A 313 6.98 7.00 -22.09
N ASP A 314 6.70 6.93 -23.39
CA ASP A 314 7.66 7.24 -24.44
C ASP A 314 7.78 8.76 -24.62
N VAL A 315 8.49 9.38 -23.68
CA VAL A 315 8.73 10.82 -23.63
C VAL A 315 10.21 11.09 -23.47
N SER A 316 10.75 11.90 -24.36
CA SER A 316 12.13 12.39 -24.30
C SER A 316 12.17 13.85 -23.84
N MET A 317 13.33 14.29 -23.34
CA MET A 317 13.52 15.68 -22.95
C MET A 317 13.22 16.59 -24.15
N PRO A 318 12.23 17.50 -24.03
CA PRO A 318 11.89 18.33 -25.16
C PRO A 318 13.00 19.33 -25.47
N LYS A 319 13.17 19.63 -26.76
CA LYS A 319 14.21 20.54 -27.24
C LYS A 319 13.72 21.98 -27.22
N PHE A 320 14.66 22.93 -27.21
CA PHE A 320 14.31 24.32 -27.47
C PHE A 320 13.67 24.47 -28.86
N LYS A 321 12.72 25.38 -28.97
CA LYS A 321 12.32 25.95 -30.25
C LYS A 321 13.44 26.84 -30.81
N ASP A 322 13.32 27.20 -32.07
CA ASP A 322 14.19 28.21 -32.67
C ASP A 322 14.07 29.55 -31.93
N LYS A 323 15.17 30.30 -31.87
CA LYS A 323 15.22 31.57 -31.14
C LYS A 323 14.17 32.57 -31.63
N GLU A 324 13.91 32.57 -32.94
CA GLU A 324 12.91 33.39 -33.60
C GLU A 324 11.49 33.11 -33.06
N TRP A 325 11.16 31.84 -32.79
CA TRP A 325 9.87 31.46 -32.22
C TRP A 325 9.64 32.09 -30.84
N TYR A 326 10.67 32.09 -29.99
CA TYR A 326 10.60 32.72 -28.68
C TYR A 326 10.39 34.24 -28.80
N ILE A 327 11.09 34.90 -29.72
CA ILE A 327 10.91 36.35 -29.97
C ILE A 327 9.48 36.64 -30.44
N GLU A 328 8.96 35.88 -31.39
CA GLU A 328 7.58 36.02 -31.91
C GLU A 328 6.52 35.80 -30.84
N LYS A 329 6.79 34.91 -29.87
CA LYS A 329 5.91 34.62 -28.73
C LYS A 329 6.12 35.56 -27.53
N GLY A 330 6.90 36.63 -27.71
CA GLY A 330 7.08 37.68 -26.71
C GLY A 330 8.04 37.33 -25.57
N TYR A 331 8.88 36.31 -25.75
CA TYR A 331 9.95 36.02 -24.80
C TYR A 331 11.06 37.06 -24.93
N SER A 332 11.61 37.45 -23.79
CA SER A 332 12.75 38.37 -23.73
C SER A 332 13.82 37.85 -22.80
N ASN A 333 15.03 38.38 -22.92
CA ASN A 333 16.10 38.18 -21.93
C ASN A 333 16.07 39.26 -20.83
N ASN A 334 14.99 40.05 -20.75
CA ASN A 334 14.83 41.08 -19.75
C ASN A 334 14.57 40.42 -18.39
N THR A 335 15.39 40.75 -17.40
CA THR A 335 15.26 40.27 -16.02
C THR A 335 14.32 41.16 -15.20
N THR A 336 13.54 42.03 -15.83
CA THR A 336 12.50 42.80 -15.14
C THR A 336 11.41 41.85 -14.65
N HIS A 337 11.33 41.69 -13.34
CA HIS A 337 10.49 40.67 -12.73
C HIS A 337 9.03 41.15 -12.62
N GLN A 338 8.11 40.45 -13.29
CA GLN A 338 6.69 40.78 -13.28
C GLN A 338 5.83 39.53 -13.51
N ASN A 339 4.54 39.62 -13.19
CA ASN A 339 3.57 38.58 -13.53
C ASN A 339 3.44 38.45 -15.06
N GLY A 340 3.18 37.23 -15.54
CA GLY A 340 3.04 36.96 -16.96
C GLY A 340 4.35 37.02 -17.75
N MET A 341 5.50 37.16 -17.09
CA MET A 341 6.78 37.32 -17.80
C MET A 341 7.15 36.06 -18.58
N ARG A 342 7.61 36.25 -19.81
CA ARG A 342 8.16 35.21 -20.68
C ARG A 342 9.66 35.47 -20.84
N TYR A 343 10.48 34.63 -20.23
CA TYR A 343 11.94 34.75 -20.22
C TYR A 343 12.57 33.70 -21.13
N TYR A 344 13.50 34.10 -21.99
CA TYR A 344 14.40 33.19 -22.73
C TYR A 344 15.85 33.67 -22.60
N GLY A 345 16.71 32.85 -22.01
CA GLY A 345 18.11 33.20 -21.80
C GLY A 345 18.93 32.10 -21.13
N SER A 346 20.02 32.50 -20.47
CA SER A 346 20.87 31.62 -19.67
C SER A 346 20.25 31.36 -18.30
N THR A 347 21.07 31.18 -17.26
CA THR A 347 20.60 30.99 -15.89
C THR A 347 19.66 32.11 -15.42
N TYR A 348 18.53 31.73 -14.84
CA TYR A 348 17.55 32.64 -14.26
C TYR A 348 17.48 32.49 -12.74
N LEU A 349 17.62 33.61 -12.02
CA LEU A 349 17.51 33.67 -10.56
C LEU A 349 16.28 34.49 -10.18
N PHE A 350 15.35 33.86 -9.47
CA PHE A 350 14.20 34.57 -8.92
C PHE A 350 14.61 35.40 -7.69
N PRO A 351 14.21 36.68 -7.61
CA PRO A 351 14.39 37.48 -6.41
C PRO A 351 13.61 36.91 -5.23
N THR A 352 14.21 37.00 -4.05
CA THR A 352 13.55 36.61 -2.79
C THR A 352 12.54 37.67 -2.36
N TRP A 353 11.63 37.31 -1.46
CA TRP A 353 10.54 38.14 -0.91
C TRP A 353 9.53 38.65 -1.95
N ASN A 354 9.32 37.89 -3.02
CA ASN A 354 8.43 38.26 -4.10
C ASN A 354 7.50 37.11 -4.50
N SER A 355 6.42 37.48 -5.18
CA SER A 355 5.47 36.54 -5.77
C SER A 355 5.32 36.84 -7.26
N TYR A 356 5.43 35.82 -8.09
CA TYR A 356 5.31 35.91 -9.54
C TYR A 356 4.28 34.90 -10.04
N SER A 357 3.29 35.35 -10.79
CA SER A 357 2.25 34.49 -11.34
C SER A 357 2.31 34.36 -12.85
N ASP A 358 1.94 33.19 -13.35
CA ASP A 358 1.80 32.85 -14.78
C ASP A 358 3.07 33.16 -15.60
N VAL A 359 4.23 32.87 -15.03
CA VAL A 359 5.53 33.09 -15.70
C VAL A 359 5.90 31.91 -16.59
N VAL A 360 6.65 32.15 -17.66
CA VAL A 360 7.25 31.09 -18.47
C VAL A 360 8.74 31.35 -18.58
N ILE A 361 9.55 30.52 -17.94
CA ILE A 361 11.01 30.66 -17.89
C ILE A 361 11.65 29.57 -18.73
N VAL A 362 12.32 29.98 -19.80
CA VAL A 362 13.09 29.13 -20.68
C VAL A 362 14.57 29.44 -20.47
N SER A 363 15.30 28.52 -19.87
CA SER A 363 16.71 28.69 -19.50
C SER A 363 17.58 27.68 -20.22
N SER A 364 18.64 28.14 -20.87
CA SER A 364 19.72 27.30 -21.37
C SER A 364 20.70 26.86 -20.27
N GLY A 365 20.55 27.40 -19.06
CA GLY A 365 21.31 27.03 -17.86
C GLY A 365 20.35 26.67 -16.72
N ASP A 366 20.64 27.13 -15.51
CA ASP A 366 19.84 26.78 -14.34
C ASP A 366 18.66 27.73 -14.11
N ILE A 367 17.66 27.30 -13.36
CA ILE A 367 16.59 28.14 -12.83
C ILE A 367 16.59 27.96 -11.31
N ILE A 368 16.77 29.06 -10.58
CA ILE A 368 17.00 29.03 -9.15
C ILE A 368 15.89 29.82 -8.44
N LEU A 369 15.16 29.12 -7.57
CA LEU A 369 14.18 29.68 -6.65
C LEU A 369 14.74 29.48 -5.24
N SER A 370 15.17 30.55 -4.59
CA SER A 370 15.77 30.47 -3.25
C SER A 370 15.13 31.47 -2.29
N GLY A 371 15.22 31.19 -0.99
CA GLY A 371 14.67 32.08 0.04
C GLY A 371 13.15 32.04 0.08
N ASN A 372 12.51 33.17 0.32
CA ASN A 372 11.05 33.27 0.43
C ASN A 372 10.46 33.81 -0.86
N VAL A 373 10.20 32.95 -1.84
CA VAL A 373 9.64 33.34 -3.14
C VAL A 373 8.47 32.43 -3.50
N SER A 374 7.43 32.98 -4.11
CA SER A 374 6.30 32.21 -4.63
C SER A 374 6.21 32.39 -6.14
N VAL A 375 6.28 31.30 -6.89
CA VAL A 375 6.25 31.35 -8.36
C VAL A 375 5.15 30.43 -8.88
N SER A 376 4.33 30.89 -9.83
CA SER A 376 3.48 30.00 -10.61
C SER A 376 3.74 30.14 -12.10
N GLY A 377 3.70 29.03 -12.84
CA GLY A 377 4.04 29.04 -14.26
C GLY A 377 4.71 27.78 -14.79
N ILE A 378 5.53 27.95 -15.81
CA ILE A 378 6.31 26.88 -16.46
C ILE A 378 7.80 27.19 -16.30
N LEU A 379 8.56 26.22 -15.78
CA LEU A 379 10.02 26.28 -15.70
C LEU A 379 10.61 25.23 -16.64
N PHE A 380 11.29 25.69 -17.69
CA PHE A 380 11.85 24.86 -18.74
C PHE A 380 13.37 25.07 -18.85
N ALA A 381 14.14 24.06 -18.43
CA ALA A 381 15.60 24.04 -18.42
C ALA A 381 16.14 22.67 -18.90
N PRO A 382 15.91 22.29 -20.17
CA PRO A 382 16.14 20.93 -20.66
C PRO A 382 17.60 20.47 -20.58
N ASN A 383 18.57 21.39 -20.45
CA ASN A 383 20.00 21.10 -20.31
C ASN A 383 20.57 21.58 -18.96
N GLY A 384 19.72 22.02 -18.04
CA GLY A 384 20.13 22.65 -16.78
C GLY A 384 19.30 22.19 -15.60
N LYS A 385 19.49 22.85 -14.46
CA LYS A 385 18.87 22.44 -13.20
C LYS A 385 17.75 23.38 -12.80
N VAL A 386 16.68 22.84 -12.24
CA VAL A 386 15.70 23.63 -11.49
C VAL A 386 15.94 23.36 -10.01
N ILE A 387 16.35 24.40 -9.28
CA ILE A 387 16.71 24.31 -7.88
C ILE A 387 15.71 25.13 -7.07
N THR A 388 15.01 24.47 -6.15
CA THR A 388 14.21 25.15 -5.12
C THR A 388 14.92 25.06 -3.78
N GLY A 389 14.82 26.09 -2.95
CA GLY A 389 15.41 26.06 -1.61
C GLY A 389 14.90 27.16 -0.70
N GLY A 390 15.13 27.01 0.60
CA GLY A 390 14.52 27.89 1.61
C GLY A 390 13.02 27.64 1.71
N SER A 391 12.21 28.70 1.65
CA SER A 391 10.75 28.66 1.71
C SER A 391 10.11 28.96 0.34
N ALA A 392 10.81 28.57 -0.74
CA ALA A 392 10.44 28.91 -2.11
C ALA A 392 9.35 27.98 -2.67
N ASN A 393 8.11 28.47 -2.78
CA ASN A 393 6.98 27.70 -3.27
C ASN A 393 6.83 27.82 -4.78
N PHE A 394 6.50 26.71 -5.45
CA PHE A 394 6.23 26.70 -6.88
C PHE A 394 4.89 26.05 -7.19
N SER A 395 4.13 26.65 -8.11
CA SER A 395 2.93 26.03 -8.66
C SER A 395 2.93 25.98 -10.18
N GLY A 396 3.03 24.78 -10.75
CA GLY A 396 2.95 24.58 -12.19
C GLY A 396 3.75 23.40 -12.69
N ILE A 397 4.43 23.57 -13.83
CA ILE A 397 5.15 22.50 -14.53
C ILE A 397 6.66 22.77 -14.50
N ILE A 398 7.44 21.73 -14.19
CA ILE A 398 8.90 21.74 -14.24
C ILE A 398 9.39 20.72 -15.26
N ILE A 399 10.17 21.16 -16.23
CA ILE A 399 10.85 20.29 -17.20
C ILE A 399 12.32 20.67 -17.21
N ALA A 400 13.18 19.79 -16.69
CA ALA A 400 14.61 20.09 -16.54
C ALA A 400 15.48 18.84 -16.52
N GLU A 401 16.76 18.98 -16.87
CA GLU A 401 17.73 17.87 -16.79
C GLU A 401 17.82 17.31 -15.37
N GLU A 402 17.94 18.20 -14.38
CA GLU A 402 17.96 17.84 -12.96
C GLU A 402 17.00 18.74 -12.16
N VAL A 403 16.22 18.15 -11.28
CA VAL A 403 15.38 18.87 -10.31
C VAL A 403 15.91 18.65 -8.90
N VAL A 404 16.23 19.74 -8.20
CA VAL A 404 16.74 19.69 -6.83
C VAL A 404 15.78 20.43 -5.92
N LEU A 405 15.19 19.72 -4.97
CA LEU A 405 14.24 20.29 -4.01
C LEU A 405 14.90 20.46 -2.64
N GLY A 406 15.04 21.71 -2.23
CA GLY A 406 15.55 22.15 -0.94
C GLY A 406 14.40 22.33 0.07
N SER A 407 14.59 21.76 1.26
CA SER A 407 13.59 21.50 2.28
C SER A 407 12.62 22.66 2.61
N SER A 408 11.32 22.33 2.63
CA SER A 408 10.16 23.01 3.28
C SER A 408 9.07 23.56 2.35
N ALA A 409 9.32 23.68 1.05
CA ALA A 409 8.37 24.30 0.14
C ALA A 409 7.64 23.29 -0.77
N PRO A 410 6.29 23.36 -0.88
CA PRO A 410 5.55 22.55 -1.83
C PRO A 410 5.76 22.98 -3.29
N ILE A 411 5.87 21.98 -4.16
CA ILE A 411 5.55 22.07 -5.57
C ILE A 411 4.12 21.60 -5.75
N ILE A 412 3.27 22.46 -6.33
CA ILE A 412 1.86 22.16 -6.56
C ILE A 412 1.58 22.16 -8.05
N PHE A 413 1.07 21.06 -8.58
CA PHE A 413 0.69 20.99 -9.98
C PHE A 413 -0.41 22.00 -10.34
N LYS A 414 -0.24 22.68 -11.47
CA LYS A 414 -1.27 23.48 -12.13
C LYS A 414 -1.28 23.08 -13.60
N SER A 415 -2.44 22.77 -14.15
CA SER A 415 -2.57 22.45 -15.58
C SER A 415 -2.37 23.71 -16.42
N PHE A 416 -1.82 23.53 -17.62
CA PHE A 416 -1.61 24.59 -18.60
C PHE A 416 -2.12 24.16 -19.97
N ASN A 417 -2.45 25.14 -20.81
CA ASN A 417 -2.81 24.86 -22.18
C ASN A 417 -1.56 24.43 -22.96
N THR A 418 -1.68 23.42 -23.80
CA THR A 418 -0.57 22.86 -24.59
C THR A 418 0.05 23.90 -25.54
N GLU A 419 -0.73 24.88 -25.99
CA GLU A 419 -0.25 25.99 -26.83
C GLU A 419 0.71 26.95 -26.12
N ASP A 420 0.74 26.94 -24.78
CA ASP A 420 1.61 27.77 -23.96
C ASP A 420 2.94 27.09 -23.61
N LEU A 421 3.12 25.82 -23.99
CA LEU A 421 4.36 25.08 -23.73
C LEU A 421 5.51 25.62 -24.60
N PRO A 422 6.69 25.90 -24.01
CA PRO A 422 7.79 26.55 -24.72
C PRO A 422 8.66 25.60 -25.59
N PHE A 423 8.15 24.44 -26.01
CA PHE A 423 8.94 23.40 -26.67
C PHE A 423 8.21 22.63 -27.77
#